data_AF-A0A9D6JMU4-F1
#
_entry.id   AF-A0A9D6JMU4-F1
#
_cell.length_a   1.000
_cell.length_b   1.000
_cell.length_c   1.000
_cell.angle_alpha   90.00
_cell.angle_beta   90.00
_cell.angle_gamma   90.00
#
_symmetry.space_group_name_H-M   'P 1'
#
loop_
_entity.id
_entity.type
_entity.pdbx_description
1 polymer ?
#
loop_
_entity_poly.entity_id
_entity_poly.type
_entity_poly.pdbx_seq_one_letter_code
_entity_poly.pdbx_strand_id
1 'polypeptide(L)'
;MIMKNFALPLLLSLLALSSANAAPLDIDSMFVNNAAATLDINGSAFPPPVTVSSTLPSVEITMGAYQPNIFSMGSTSTIYLNIYSTSAYGMAAPSGFVDGNTISVDFSSLRVTGSYSTYSFDVALWPLTTTLDYGSYDPITGDYIIGWSENFIIDVSSFFSVPANLDVSLSGYLTTVPVPAAFWLFGSGLIALFGFANSKKKH
;
A
#
# COMPACT_ATOMS: atom_id res chain seq x y z
N MET A 1 -33.42 -53.91 21.74
CA MET A 1 -32.31 -53.10 22.28
C MET A 1 -31.59 -52.47 21.09
N ILE A 2 -31.91 -51.22 20.77
CA ILE A 2 -31.46 -50.52 19.56
C ILE A 2 -30.74 -49.25 20.03
N MET A 3 -29.41 -49.30 20.18
CA MET A 3 -28.61 -48.10 20.43
C MET A 3 -28.40 -47.38 19.10
N LYS A 4 -28.99 -46.18 19.00
CA LYS A 4 -29.00 -45.33 17.80
C LYS A 4 -27.66 -44.64 17.59
N ASN A 5 -27.17 -44.73 16.36
CA ASN A 5 -26.00 -44.05 15.76
C ASN A 5 -26.12 -42.51 15.79
N PHE A 6 -25.97 -41.87 16.94
CA PHE A 6 -26.03 -40.40 17.08
C PHE A 6 -24.69 -39.66 16.91
N ALA A 7 -23.57 -40.38 16.75
CA ALA A 7 -22.24 -39.75 16.70
C ALA A 7 -21.83 -39.21 15.31
N LEU A 8 -22.38 -39.79 14.22
CA LEU A 8 -21.97 -39.45 12.85
C LEU A 8 -22.42 -38.05 12.35
N PRO A 9 -23.63 -37.55 12.65
CA PRO A 9 -24.04 -36.23 12.14
C PRO A 9 -23.35 -35.06 12.85
N LEU A 10 -22.85 -35.25 14.08
CA LEU A 10 -22.12 -34.22 14.82
C LEU A 10 -20.67 -34.07 14.30
N LEU A 11 -20.03 -35.17 13.91
CA LEU A 11 -18.67 -35.12 13.34
C LEU A 11 -18.65 -34.43 11.97
N LEU A 12 -19.71 -34.60 11.17
CA LEU A 12 -19.83 -34.00 9.84
C LEU A 12 -20.11 -32.49 9.87
N SER A 13 -20.80 -31.98 10.90
CA SER A 13 -21.04 -30.54 11.06
C SER A 13 -19.83 -29.77 11.59
N LEU A 14 -18.95 -30.42 12.36
CA LEU A 14 -17.68 -29.84 12.80
C LEU A 14 -16.65 -29.69 11.66
N LEU A 15 -16.70 -30.56 10.64
CA LEU A 15 -15.87 -30.46 9.43
C LEU A 15 -16.35 -29.38 8.45
N ALA A 16 -17.59 -28.91 8.57
CA ALA A 16 -18.18 -27.93 7.66
C ALA A 16 -17.95 -26.46 8.08
N LEU A 17 -17.24 -26.20 9.18
CA LEU A 17 -17.13 -24.87 9.80
C LEU A 17 -15.78 -24.18 9.65
N SER A 18 -14.78 -24.78 9.01
CA SER A 18 -13.43 -24.18 8.94
C SER A 18 -13.04 -23.77 7.52
N SER A 19 -13.73 -22.79 6.95
CA SER A 19 -13.03 -21.84 6.07
C SER A 19 -12.18 -20.96 6.97
N ALA A 20 -11.01 -21.46 7.39
CA ALA A 20 -10.05 -20.68 8.13
C ALA A 20 -9.53 -19.60 7.17
N ASN A 21 -10.11 -18.39 7.25
CA ASN A 21 -9.49 -17.23 6.65
C ASN A 21 -8.18 -16.99 7.40
N ALA A 22 -7.08 -16.91 6.65
CA ALA A 22 -5.82 -16.45 7.22
C ALA A 22 -6.05 -15.06 7.84
N ALA A 23 -5.47 -14.81 9.01
CA ALA A 23 -5.49 -13.46 9.55
C ALA A 23 -4.79 -12.52 8.55
N PRO A 24 -5.23 -11.25 8.44
CA PRO A 24 -4.52 -10.25 7.66
C PRO A 24 -3.04 -10.22 8.04
N LEU A 25 -2.18 -10.16 7.02
CA LEU A 25 -0.72 -10.06 7.17
C LEU A 25 -0.31 -8.61 6.96
N ASP A 26 0.35 -8.03 7.95
CA ASP A 26 0.88 -6.66 7.81
C ASP A 26 1.94 -6.61 6.71
N ILE A 27 1.90 -5.54 5.92
CA ILE A 27 2.93 -5.23 4.93
C ILE A 27 4.09 -4.57 5.68
N ASP A 28 5.30 -5.09 5.46
CA ASP A 28 6.53 -4.58 6.06
C ASP A 28 7.11 -3.45 5.21
N SER A 29 7.29 -3.70 3.91
CA SER A 29 7.85 -2.72 2.97
C SER A 29 7.32 -2.91 1.55
N MET A 30 7.30 -1.81 0.78
CA MET A 30 7.10 -1.80 -0.67
C MET A 30 8.42 -1.46 -1.36
N PHE A 31 8.89 -2.33 -2.24
CA PHE A 31 10.05 -2.09 -3.09
C PHE A 31 9.58 -1.54 -4.44
N VAL A 32 10.00 -0.33 -4.78
CA VAL A 32 9.67 0.36 -6.02
C VAL A 32 10.78 0.15 -7.04
N ASN A 33 10.45 -0.47 -8.16
CA ASN A 33 11.39 -0.77 -9.23
C ASN A 33 11.26 0.24 -10.37
N ASN A 34 10.03 0.68 -10.65
CA ASN A 34 9.76 1.68 -11.67
C ASN A 34 8.92 2.81 -11.07
N ALA A 35 9.23 4.02 -11.49
CA ALA A 35 8.43 5.18 -11.18
C ALA A 35 8.28 6.03 -12.45
N ALA A 36 7.09 6.56 -12.66
CA ALA A 36 6.80 7.50 -13.72
C ALA A 36 6.01 8.67 -13.15
N ALA A 37 6.22 9.86 -13.72
CA ALA A 37 5.43 11.02 -13.42
C ALA A 37 5.23 11.87 -14.67
N THR A 38 4.05 12.42 -14.84
CA THR A 38 3.74 13.39 -15.88
C THR A 38 3.24 14.66 -15.21
N LEU A 39 3.92 15.77 -15.49
CA LEU A 39 3.49 17.10 -15.08
C LEU A 39 2.92 17.83 -16.29
N ASP A 40 1.66 18.23 -16.20
CA ASP A 40 0.99 19.10 -17.15
C ASP A 40 0.76 20.47 -16.51
N ILE A 41 1.40 21.51 -17.03
CA ILE A 41 1.18 22.89 -16.60
C ILE A 41 0.17 23.50 -17.57
N ASN A 42 -1.09 23.58 -17.15
CA ASN A 42 -2.19 24.02 -18.00
C ASN A 42 -2.05 25.52 -18.33
N GLY A 43 -1.57 25.83 -19.53
CA GLY A 43 -1.59 27.19 -20.06
C GLY A 43 -0.93 27.28 -21.44
N SER A 44 -1.50 28.10 -22.32
CA SER A 44 -1.01 28.26 -23.70
C SER A 44 0.42 28.82 -23.82
N ALA A 45 0.97 29.36 -22.73
CA ALA A 45 2.33 29.88 -22.64
C ALA A 45 3.35 28.86 -22.12
N PHE A 46 2.91 27.68 -21.68
CA PHE A 46 3.77 26.63 -21.15
C PHE A 46 4.01 25.55 -22.20
N PRO A 47 5.18 24.87 -22.16
CA PRO A 47 5.44 23.74 -23.03
C PRO A 47 4.47 22.58 -22.73
N PRO A 48 4.34 21.62 -23.68
CA PRO A 48 3.47 20.46 -23.50
C PRO A 48 3.80 19.64 -22.24
N PRO A 49 2.90 18.75 -21.80
CA PRO A 49 3.12 17.89 -20.65
C PRO A 49 4.49 17.24 -20.66
N VAL A 50 5.18 17.31 -19.53
CA VAL A 50 6.53 16.75 -19.35
C VAL A 50 6.41 15.44 -18.59
N THR A 51 6.73 14.34 -19.25
CA THR A 51 6.83 13.02 -18.62
C THR A 51 8.27 12.71 -18.26
N VAL A 52 8.48 12.26 -17.03
CA VAL A 52 9.72 11.63 -16.58
C VAL A 52 9.42 10.21 -16.12
N SER A 53 10.31 9.29 -16.47
CA SER A 53 10.27 7.92 -15.97
C SER A 53 11.66 7.50 -15.55
N SER A 54 11.72 6.66 -14.53
CA SER A 54 12.96 6.11 -14.01
C SER A 54 12.80 4.63 -13.71
N THR A 55 13.74 3.84 -14.21
CA THR A 55 13.97 2.49 -13.69
C THR A 55 14.95 2.63 -12.54
N LEU A 56 14.51 2.30 -11.33
CA LEU A 56 15.24 2.52 -10.10
C LEU A 56 15.96 1.23 -9.68
N PRO A 57 17.16 1.32 -9.07
CA PRO A 57 17.67 0.22 -8.26
C PRO A 57 16.74 0.09 -7.06
N SER A 58 15.78 -0.85 -7.13
CA SER A 58 14.75 -1.18 -6.15
C SER A 58 14.80 -0.36 -4.85
N VAL A 59 13.91 0.62 -4.72
CA VAL A 59 13.88 1.57 -3.60
C VAL A 59 12.81 1.16 -2.61
N GLU A 60 13.13 1.18 -1.32
CA GLU A 60 12.21 0.75 -0.27
C GLU A 60 11.35 1.91 0.28
N ILE A 61 10.03 1.72 0.29
CA ILE A 61 9.09 2.44 1.14
C ILE A 61 8.82 1.57 2.37
N THR A 62 9.30 1.99 3.53
CA THR A 62 9.17 1.25 4.78
C THR A 62 7.82 1.56 5.45
N MET A 63 7.02 0.53 5.73
CA MET A 63 5.77 0.71 6.46
C MET A 63 6.03 1.01 7.94
N GLY A 64 5.22 1.88 8.54
CA GLY A 64 5.35 2.33 9.92
C GLY A 64 6.40 3.42 10.14
N ALA A 65 7.12 3.86 9.11
CA ALA A 65 8.17 4.88 9.24
C ALA A 65 8.02 6.02 8.21
N TYR A 66 8.37 7.24 8.64
CA TYR A 66 8.50 8.38 7.73
C TYR A 66 9.90 8.42 7.11
N GLN A 67 9.98 8.70 5.83
CA GLN A 67 11.20 8.73 5.04
C GLN A 67 11.30 10.10 4.33
N PRO A 68 12.24 10.98 4.73
CA PRO A 68 12.34 12.33 4.19
C PRO A 68 12.82 12.37 2.73
N ASN A 69 13.38 11.26 2.23
CA ASN A 69 13.72 11.05 0.84
C ASN A 69 13.61 9.55 0.56
N ILE A 70 12.61 9.16 -0.23
CA ILE A 70 12.45 7.79 -0.70
C ILE A 70 13.24 7.66 -1.99
N PHE A 71 12.89 8.45 -3.01
CA PHE A 71 13.69 8.58 -4.22
C PHE A 71 13.39 9.87 -4.96
N SER A 72 14.26 10.20 -5.91
CA SER A 72 14.07 11.31 -6.83
C SER A 72 14.05 10.85 -8.29
N MET A 73 13.34 11.58 -9.14
CA MET A 73 13.29 11.34 -10.58
C MET A 73 13.36 12.64 -11.37
N GLY A 74 13.78 12.53 -12.64
CA GLY A 74 13.92 13.65 -13.56
C GLY A 74 15.28 14.36 -13.47
N SER A 75 15.32 15.61 -13.92
CA SER A 75 16.53 16.44 -13.96
C SER A 75 16.23 17.85 -13.48
N THR A 76 17.23 18.50 -12.87
CA THR A 76 17.12 19.91 -12.43
C THR A 76 16.90 20.89 -13.59
N SER A 77 17.15 20.47 -14.84
CA SER A 77 16.95 21.28 -16.04
C SER A 77 15.55 21.18 -16.66
N THR A 78 14.74 20.20 -16.26
CA THR A 78 13.39 19.98 -16.81
C THR A 78 12.38 19.94 -15.68
N ILE A 79 12.25 18.78 -15.06
CA ILE A 79 11.45 18.55 -13.87
C ILE A 79 12.28 17.67 -12.94
N TYR A 80 12.40 18.11 -11.70
CA TYR A 80 12.97 17.31 -10.63
C TYR A 80 11.86 17.01 -9.64
N LEU A 81 11.66 15.74 -9.29
CA LEU A 81 10.68 15.29 -8.33
C LEU A 81 11.40 14.49 -7.25
N ASN A 82 10.98 14.65 -6.00
CA ASN A 82 11.41 13.89 -4.85
C ASN A 82 10.18 13.38 -4.10
N ILE A 83 10.06 12.05 -4.03
CA ILE A 83 9.00 11.39 -3.27
C ILE A 83 9.49 11.20 -1.83
N TYR A 84 8.63 11.55 -0.88
CA TYR A 84 8.93 11.44 0.53
C TYR A 84 7.65 11.16 1.35
N SER A 85 7.81 10.70 2.58
CA SER A 85 6.72 10.61 3.57
C SER A 85 7.00 11.51 4.78
N THR A 86 5.95 12.09 5.34
CA THR A 86 6.07 13.03 6.47
C THR A 86 4.92 12.93 7.46
N SER A 87 5.21 13.19 8.74
CA SER A 87 4.21 13.36 9.80
C SER A 87 3.52 14.72 9.77
N ALA A 88 4.01 15.63 8.92
CA ALA A 88 3.37 16.91 8.72
C ALA A 88 1.89 16.71 8.32
N TYR A 89 1.05 17.68 8.67
CA TYR A 89 -0.38 17.65 8.39
C TYR A 89 -1.18 16.56 9.13
N GLY A 90 -0.57 15.86 10.10
CA GLY A 90 -1.27 14.90 10.96
C GLY A 90 -1.54 13.55 10.32
N MET A 91 -0.86 13.22 9.22
CA MET A 91 -1.03 11.96 8.50
C MET A 91 -0.25 10.82 9.15
N ALA A 92 -0.78 9.60 9.13
CA ALA A 92 -0.11 8.41 9.63
C ALA A 92 1.08 8.02 8.74
N ALA A 93 2.08 7.34 9.30
CA ALA A 93 3.14 6.73 8.51
C ALA A 93 2.54 5.72 7.50
N PRO A 94 3.21 5.46 6.36
CA PRO A 94 2.78 4.45 5.41
C PRO A 94 2.42 3.14 6.11
N SER A 95 1.31 2.52 5.77
CA SER A 95 0.92 1.24 6.38
C SER A 95 0.10 0.40 5.43
N GLY A 96 -0.11 -0.87 5.76
CA GLY A 96 -1.00 -1.72 4.99
C GLY A 96 -1.03 -3.15 5.47
N PHE A 97 -1.98 -3.92 4.96
CA PHE A 97 -2.11 -5.34 5.19
C PHE A 97 -2.64 -6.06 3.94
N VAL A 98 -2.38 -7.36 3.88
CA VAL A 98 -2.91 -8.28 2.87
C VAL A 98 -3.84 -9.28 3.56
N ASP A 99 -5.07 -9.39 3.07
CA ASP A 99 -6.06 -10.38 3.53
C ASP A 99 -6.48 -11.26 2.33
N GLY A 100 -5.81 -12.40 2.19
CA GLY A 100 -5.98 -13.32 1.06
C GLY A 100 -5.62 -12.66 -0.27
N ASN A 101 -6.64 -12.37 -1.08
CA ASN A 101 -6.48 -11.73 -2.40
C ASN A 101 -6.71 -10.22 -2.35
N THR A 102 -7.00 -9.66 -1.17
CA THR A 102 -7.24 -8.23 -0.99
C THR A 102 -6.03 -7.58 -0.34
N ILE A 103 -5.74 -6.36 -0.76
CA ILE A 103 -4.70 -5.52 -0.19
C ILE A 103 -5.33 -4.22 0.28
N SER A 104 -4.87 -3.72 1.42
CA SER A 104 -5.17 -2.38 1.91
C SER A 104 -3.86 -1.69 2.21
N VAL A 105 -3.64 -0.52 1.61
CA VAL A 105 -2.49 0.34 1.91
C VAL A 105 -3.00 1.74 2.25
N ASP A 106 -2.32 2.38 3.18
CA ASP A 106 -2.47 3.78 3.52
C ASP A 106 -1.14 4.48 3.25
N PHE A 107 -1.13 5.30 2.20
CA PHE A 107 -0.02 6.17 1.84
C PHE A 107 -0.37 7.65 2.00
N SER A 108 -1.31 7.99 2.91
CA SER A 108 -1.76 9.36 3.19
C SER A 108 -0.64 10.36 3.49
N SER A 109 0.49 9.88 4.02
CA SER A 109 1.69 10.69 4.28
C SER A 109 2.64 10.85 3.10
N LEU A 110 2.44 10.14 1.98
CA LEU A 110 3.27 10.29 0.79
C LEU A 110 2.99 11.63 0.09
N ARG A 111 4.09 12.29 -0.26
CA ARG A 111 4.10 13.59 -0.92
C ARG A 111 5.17 13.61 -1.99
N VAL A 112 4.99 14.52 -2.94
CA VAL A 112 6.00 14.87 -3.93
C VAL A 112 6.34 16.33 -3.74
N THR A 113 7.61 16.59 -3.50
CA THR A 113 8.17 17.91 -3.74
C THR A 113 8.89 17.91 -5.07
N GLY A 114 8.81 19.00 -5.80
CA GLY A 114 9.48 19.09 -7.07
C GLY A 114 9.78 20.51 -7.48
N SER A 115 10.55 20.61 -8.55
CA SER A 115 10.82 21.87 -9.22
C SER A 115 10.70 21.74 -10.73
N TYR A 116 10.10 22.74 -11.35
CA TYR A 116 10.09 22.93 -12.80
C TYR A 116 10.69 24.30 -13.10
N SER A 117 11.83 24.34 -13.81
CA SER A 117 12.62 25.56 -14.00
C SER A 117 12.98 26.23 -12.66
N THR A 118 12.35 27.35 -12.31
CA THR A 118 12.59 28.10 -11.05
C THR A 118 11.44 27.96 -10.05
N TYR A 119 10.37 27.24 -10.41
CA TYR A 119 9.18 27.07 -9.60
C TYR A 119 9.28 25.79 -8.79
N SER A 120 8.94 25.86 -7.50
CA SER A 120 8.87 24.70 -6.61
C SER A 120 7.43 24.41 -6.22
N PHE A 121 7.11 23.15 -6.01
CA PHE A 121 5.81 22.72 -5.51
C PHE A 121 5.96 21.60 -4.49
N ASP A 122 4.92 21.43 -3.68
CA ASP A 122 4.78 20.36 -2.71
C ASP A 122 3.32 19.91 -2.70
N VAL A 123 3.08 18.68 -3.14
CA VAL A 123 1.76 18.12 -3.31
C VAL A 123 1.63 16.81 -2.56
N ALA A 124 0.46 16.58 -1.97
CA ALA A 124 0.13 15.28 -1.41
C ALA A 124 -0.19 14.31 -2.55
N LEU A 125 0.36 13.10 -2.52
CA LEU A 125 -0.04 12.05 -3.46
C LEU A 125 -1.36 11.40 -3.04
N TRP A 126 -1.66 11.46 -1.74
CA TRP A 126 -2.84 10.83 -1.13
C TRP A 126 -3.58 11.78 -0.18
N PRO A 127 -4.06 12.95 -0.63
CA PRO A 127 -5.02 13.71 0.15
C PRO A 127 -6.34 12.92 0.31
N LEU A 128 -7.09 13.20 1.38
CA LEU A 128 -8.44 12.64 1.59
C LEU A 128 -9.44 12.93 0.45
N THR A 129 -9.05 13.81 -0.48
CA THR A 129 -9.82 14.22 -1.66
C THR A 129 -9.30 13.66 -2.98
N THR A 130 -8.09 13.07 -3.04
CA THR A 130 -7.66 12.41 -4.28
C THR A 130 -8.39 11.08 -4.41
N THR A 131 -8.91 10.86 -5.60
CA THR A 131 -9.26 9.53 -6.03
C THR A 131 -7.96 8.77 -6.27
N LEU A 132 -7.80 7.62 -5.63
CA LEU A 132 -6.88 6.61 -6.14
C LEU A 132 -7.31 6.30 -7.57
N ASP A 133 -6.51 6.66 -8.57
CA ASP A 133 -6.91 6.45 -9.96
C ASP A 133 -6.90 4.96 -10.29
N TYR A 134 -5.87 4.25 -9.81
CA TYR A 134 -5.79 2.80 -9.89
C TYR A 134 -4.77 2.22 -8.89
N GLY A 135 -5.07 1.01 -8.43
CA GLY A 135 -4.18 0.16 -7.66
C GLY A 135 -4.43 -1.31 -8.06
N SER A 136 -3.38 -2.05 -8.40
CA SER A 136 -3.48 -3.46 -8.78
C SER A 136 -2.43 -4.27 -8.04
N TYR A 137 -2.87 -5.36 -7.40
CA TYR A 137 -2.01 -6.28 -6.67
C TYR A 137 -2.14 -7.69 -7.25
N ASP A 138 -1.01 -8.32 -7.55
CA ASP A 138 -0.94 -9.73 -7.90
C ASP A 138 -0.42 -10.53 -6.69
N PRO A 139 -1.26 -11.35 -6.04
CA PRO A 139 -0.86 -12.13 -4.87
C PRO A 139 0.10 -13.28 -5.19
N ILE A 140 0.28 -13.64 -6.46
CA ILE A 140 1.19 -14.72 -6.88
C ILE A 140 2.62 -14.19 -6.98
N THR A 141 2.80 -13.03 -7.59
CA THR A 141 4.13 -12.42 -7.80
C THR A 141 4.50 -11.44 -6.69
N GLY A 142 3.50 -10.93 -5.95
CA GLY A 142 3.67 -9.83 -5.00
C GLY A 142 3.74 -8.47 -5.68
N ASP A 143 3.51 -8.40 -7.00
CA ASP A 143 3.59 -7.17 -7.77
C ASP A 143 2.47 -6.21 -7.36
N TYR A 144 2.84 -4.95 -7.18
CA TYR A 144 1.93 -3.89 -6.83
C TYR A 144 2.20 -2.66 -7.70
N ILE A 145 1.13 -2.19 -8.36
CA ILE A 145 1.14 -0.98 -9.19
C ILE A 145 0.14 -0.02 -8.59
N ILE A 146 0.55 1.23 -8.42
CA ILE A 146 -0.29 2.28 -7.86
C ILE A 146 -0.06 3.60 -8.58
N GLY A 147 -1.13 4.38 -8.77
CA GLY A 147 -1.04 5.68 -9.39
C GLY A 147 -2.01 6.71 -8.82
N TRP A 148 -1.63 7.98 -8.95
CA TRP A 148 -2.36 9.15 -8.45
C TRP A 148 -2.27 10.28 -9.45
N SER A 149 -3.38 10.97 -9.67
CA SER A 149 -3.41 12.27 -10.33
C SER A 149 -3.85 13.35 -9.36
N GLU A 150 -3.08 14.42 -9.25
CA GLU A 150 -3.43 15.56 -8.41
C GLU A 150 -3.44 16.86 -9.21
N ASN A 151 -4.51 17.64 -9.02
CA ASN A 151 -4.61 18.98 -9.55
C ASN A 151 -4.19 19.99 -8.49
N PHE A 152 -3.25 20.85 -8.83
CA PHE A 152 -2.72 21.86 -7.91
C PHE A 152 -2.46 23.17 -8.64
N ILE A 153 -2.11 24.20 -7.88
CA ILE A 153 -1.77 25.52 -8.41
C ILE A 153 -0.27 25.74 -8.23
N ILE A 154 0.43 26.13 -9.31
CA ILE A 154 1.82 26.58 -9.28
C ILE A 154 1.81 28.11 -9.27
N ASP A 155 2.43 28.71 -8.26
CA ASP A 155 2.70 30.15 -8.24
C ASP A 155 3.92 30.45 -9.11
N VAL A 156 3.66 30.98 -10.30
CA VAL A 156 4.68 31.36 -11.29
C VAL A 156 5.22 32.76 -10.98
N SER A 157 4.40 33.61 -10.37
CA SER A 157 4.82 34.88 -9.78
C SER A 157 3.85 35.30 -8.67
N SER A 158 4.18 36.36 -7.93
CA SER A 158 3.30 36.92 -6.88
C SER A 158 1.92 37.36 -7.37
N PHE A 159 1.70 37.44 -8.69
CA PHE A 159 0.44 37.87 -9.29
C PHE A 159 -0.13 36.87 -10.30
N PHE A 160 0.54 35.73 -10.51
CA PHE A 160 0.16 34.79 -11.54
C PHE A 160 0.36 33.36 -11.05
N SER A 161 -0.75 32.64 -10.95
CA SER A 161 -0.78 31.24 -10.57
C SER A 161 -1.45 30.44 -11.68
N VAL A 162 -0.92 29.25 -11.94
CA VAL A 162 -1.30 28.43 -13.08
C VAL A 162 -1.74 27.06 -12.57
N PRO A 163 -2.89 26.55 -13.04
CA PRO A 163 -3.29 25.19 -12.72
C PRO A 163 -2.32 24.20 -13.32
N ALA A 164 -1.99 23.16 -12.57
CA ALA A 164 -1.15 22.06 -13.00
C ALA A 164 -1.77 20.74 -12.57
N ASN A 165 -1.49 19.70 -13.33
CA ASN A 165 -1.84 18.32 -13.01
C ASN A 165 -0.55 17.50 -12.90
N LEU A 166 -0.42 16.72 -11.83
CA LEU A 166 0.67 15.77 -11.63
C LEU A 166 0.07 14.36 -11.57
N ASP A 167 0.38 13.54 -12.56
CA ASP A 167 0.15 12.09 -12.55
C ASP A 167 1.43 11.40 -12.10
N VAL A 168 1.38 10.54 -11.07
CA VAL A 168 2.50 9.74 -10.57
C VAL A 168 2.08 8.28 -10.52
N SER A 169 2.93 7.40 -11.02
CA SER A 169 2.76 5.95 -11.01
C SER A 169 3.99 5.27 -10.44
N LEU A 170 3.78 4.35 -9.48
CA LEU A 170 4.82 3.50 -8.90
C LEU A 170 4.49 2.05 -9.19
N SER A 171 5.52 1.28 -9.52
CA SER A 171 5.39 -0.18 -9.57
C SER A 171 6.59 -0.88 -8.97
N GLY A 172 6.30 -2.03 -8.37
CA GLY A 172 7.29 -2.93 -7.80
C GLY A 172 6.60 -4.04 -7.03
N TYR A 173 7.14 -4.44 -5.88
CA TYR A 173 6.60 -5.58 -5.12
C TYR A 173 6.52 -5.30 -3.63
N LEU A 174 5.67 -6.06 -2.94
CA LEU A 174 5.44 -5.93 -1.49
C LEU A 174 6.08 -7.08 -0.73
N THR A 175 6.44 -6.79 0.52
CA THR A 175 6.90 -7.79 1.48
C THR A 175 5.97 -7.76 2.69
N THR A 176 5.58 -8.94 3.17
CA THR A 176 4.74 -9.08 4.38
C THR A 176 5.58 -9.56 5.54
N VAL A 177 5.19 -9.17 6.75
CA VAL A 177 5.82 -9.67 7.97
C VAL A 177 5.53 -11.18 8.06
N PRO A 178 6.55 -12.06 8.09
CA PRO A 178 6.32 -13.48 8.21
C PRO A 178 5.67 -13.78 9.57
N VAL A 179 4.41 -14.21 9.56
CA VAL A 179 3.77 -14.68 10.80
C VAL A 179 4.42 -16.02 11.16
N PRO A 180 5.07 -16.16 12.33
CA PRO A 180 5.66 -17.42 12.72
C PRO A 180 4.60 -18.52 12.70
N ALA A 181 4.84 -19.60 11.94
CA ALA A 181 3.93 -20.75 11.86
C ALA A 181 3.56 -21.32 13.25
N ALA A 182 4.42 -21.05 14.23
CA ALA A 182 4.19 -21.32 15.64
C ALA A 182 2.85 -20.75 16.16
N PHE A 183 2.43 -19.55 15.77
CA PHE A 183 1.16 -18.98 16.24
C PHE A 183 -0.06 -19.83 15.83
N TRP A 184 -0.06 -20.35 14.61
CA TRP A 184 -1.10 -21.26 14.13
C TRP A 184 -1.04 -22.63 14.81
N LEU A 185 0.17 -23.14 15.08
CA LEU A 185 0.37 -24.38 15.84
C LEU A 185 -0.06 -24.24 17.30
N PHE A 186 0.15 -23.08 17.92
CA PHE A 186 -0.31 -22.81 19.28
C PHE A 186 -1.83 -22.71 19.36
N GLY A 187 -2.47 -22.04 18.40
CA GLY A 187 -3.94 -21.96 18.33
C GLY A 187 -4.58 -23.33 18.17
N SER A 188 -4.12 -24.10 17.19
CA SER A 188 -4.64 -25.46 16.94
C SER A 188 -4.29 -26.44 18.07
N GLY A 189 -3.09 -26.34 18.63
CA GLY A 189 -2.64 -27.13 19.77
C GLY A 189 -3.47 -26.89 21.05
N LEU A 190 -3.84 -25.64 21.33
CA LEU A 190 -4.70 -25.30 22.46
C LEU A 190 -6.11 -25.87 22.28
N ILE A 191 -6.71 -25.76 21.10
CA ILE A 191 -8.03 -26.33 20.82
C ILE A 191 -8.01 -27.85 20.99
N ALA A 192 -6.95 -28.52 20.50
CA ALA A 192 -6.77 -29.96 20.71
C ALA A 192 -6.69 -30.30 22.20
N LEU A 193 -5.93 -29.52 22.99
CA LEU A 193 -5.82 -29.73 24.44
C LEU A 193 -7.16 -29.55 25.16
N PHE A 194 -7.94 -28.53 24.82
CA PHE A 194 -9.29 -28.34 25.38
C PHE A 194 -10.23 -29.49 25.01
N GLY A 195 -10.15 -29.99 23.77
CA GLY A 195 -10.89 -31.17 23.33
C GLY A 195 -10.53 -32.43 24.14
N PHE A 196 -9.24 -32.67 24.38
CA PHE A 196 -8.76 -33.79 25.22
C PHE A 196 -9.12 -33.62 26.70
N ALA A 197 -9.10 -32.40 27.23
CA ALA A 197 -9.47 -32.15 28.62
C ALA A 197 -10.96 -32.41 28.88
N ASN A 198 -11.83 -32.06 27.92
CA ASN A 198 -13.27 -32.26 28.04
C ASN A 198 -13.70 -33.73 27.81
N SER A 199 -12.94 -34.52 27.05
CA SER A 199 -13.26 -35.93 26.82
C SER A 199 -13.10 -36.80 28.09
N LYS A 200 -12.21 -36.42 29.01
CA LYS A 200 -11.99 -37.13 30.27
C LYS A 200 -13.07 -36.95 31.34
N LYS A 201 -13.97 -35.97 31.21
CA LYS A 201 -15.07 -35.75 32.17
C LYS A 201 -16.29 -36.67 31.96
N LYS A 202 -16.31 -37.49 30.90
CA LYS A 202 -17.43 -38.38 30.56
C LYS A 202 -17.20 -39.85 30.89
N HIS A 203 -16.11 -40.19 31.59
CA HIS A 203 -15.87 -41.49 32.19
C HIS A 203 -15.84 -41.35 33.71
#